data_AF-A0A8T5MHX7-F1
#
_entry.id   AF-A0A8T5MHX7-F1
#
_cell.length_a   1.000
_cell.length_b   1.000
_cell.length_c   1.000
_cell.angle_alpha   90.00
_cell.angle_beta   90.00
_cell.angle_gamma   90.00
#
_symmetry.space_group_name_H-M   'P 1'
#
loop_
_entity.id
_entity.type
_entity.pdbx_description
1 polymer ?
#
loop_
_entity_poly.entity_id
_entity_poly.type
_entity_poly.pdbx_seq_one_letter_code
_entity_poly.pdbx_strand_id
1 'polypeptide(L)'
;MDTNILLTFFWQDSFTKGILLDQDFEFFAPEYALEEINRNKEEVIRKTKISQGKFEELKTDLAICVEFIPLKEYAKFLEKAMVIPNKEDVDFIALALKFNLPLWSNDKGMKEQSLVKIYSTDELLRKINK
;
A
#
# COMPACT_ATOMS: atom_id res chain seq x y z
N MET A 1 0.56 -2.12 3.19
CA MET A 1 1.00 -1.59 1.89
C MET A 1 0.91 -0.09 1.95
N ASP A 2 1.89 0.59 1.38
CA ASP A 2 1.90 2.04 1.21
C ASP A 2 0.89 2.48 0.11
N THR A 3 0.19 3.59 0.33
CA THR A 3 -0.73 4.22 -0.62
C THR A 3 -0.07 4.50 -1.97
N ASN A 4 1.19 4.93 -2.00
CA ASN A 4 1.88 5.22 -3.26
C ASN A 4 2.01 3.97 -4.13
N ILE A 5 2.22 2.80 -3.52
CA ILE A 5 2.19 1.52 -4.24
C ILE A 5 0.77 1.22 -4.72
N LEU A 6 -0.24 1.36 -3.86
CA LEU A 6 -1.65 1.12 -4.24
C LEU A 6 -2.07 1.99 -5.43
N LEU A 7 -1.65 3.26 -5.47
CA LEU A 7 -1.93 4.15 -6.59
C LEU A 7 -1.35 3.63 -7.91
N THR A 8 -0.15 3.02 -7.91
CA THR A 8 0.41 2.46 -9.16
C THR A 8 -0.46 1.37 -9.79
N PHE A 9 -1.39 0.75 -9.05
CA PHE A 9 -2.37 -0.20 -9.58
C PHE A 9 -3.24 0.39 -10.71
N PHE A 10 -3.49 1.70 -10.71
CA PHE A 10 -4.32 2.34 -11.73
C PHE A 10 -3.62 2.52 -13.08
N TRP A 11 -2.31 2.29 -13.17
CA TRP A 11 -1.56 2.33 -14.43
C TRP A 11 -1.74 1.03 -15.22
N GLN A 12 -1.72 1.13 -16.55
CA GLN A 12 -2.01 0.00 -17.45
C GLN A 12 -1.01 -1.15 -17.26
N ASP A 13 0.29 -0.85 -17.27
CA ASP A 13 1.39 -1.83 -17.22
C ASP A 13 2.13 -1.85 -15.87
N SER A 14 1.40 -1.76 -14.75
CA SER A 14 2.04 -1.78 -13.44
C SER A 14 2.39 -3.21 -12.99
N PHE A 15 3.66 -3.41 -12.62
CA PHE A 15 4.11 -4.63 -11.94
C PHE A 15 3.28 -4.93 -10.68
N THR A 16 2.73 -3.88 -10.06
CA THR A 16 1.84 -3.95 -8.91
C THR A 16 0.63 -4.84 -9.16
N LYS A 17 0.00 -4.81 -10.35
CA LYS A 17 -1.11 -5.71 -10.68
C LYS A 17 -0.69 -7.18 -10.65
N GLY A 18 0.46 -7.49 -11.26
CA GLY A 18 0.97 -8.86 -11.30
C GLY A 18 1.26 -9.41 -9.90
N ILE A 19 1.87 -8.59 -9.05
CA ILE A 19 2.18 -8.95 -7.65
C ILE A 19 0.90 -9.11 -6.81
N LEU A 20 -0.08 -8.22 -6.96
CA LEU A 20 -1.32 -8.25 -6.18
C LEU A 20 -2.24 -9.42 -6.55
N LEU A 21 -2.15 -9.94 -7.78
CA LEU A 21 -2.95 -11.07 -8.24
C LEU A 21 -2.30 -12.43 -7.95
N ASP A 22 -1.05 -12.43 -7.49
CA ASP A 22 -0.33 -13.63 -7.11
C ASP A 22 -0.94 -14.24 -5.83
N GLN A 23 -1.32 -15.51 -5.92
CA GLN A 23 -2.04 -16.23 -4.86
C GLN A 23 -1.15 -16.57 -3.65
N ASP A 24 0.18 -16.43 -3.79
CA ASP A 24 1.11 -16.69 -2.69
C ASP A 24 1.22 -15.50 -1.71
N PHE A 25 0.55 -14.38 -2.01
CA PHE A 25 0.60 -13.17 -1.19
C PHE A 25 -0.78 -12.72 -0.74
N GLU A 26 -0.83 -12.32 0.54
CA GLU A 26 -1.94 -11.57 1.12
C GLU A 26 -1.48 -10.15 1.41
N PHE A 27 -2.32 -9.18 1.05
CA PHE A 27 -1.98 -7.77 1.16
C PHE A 27 -2.94 -7.03 2.08
N PHE A 28 -2.37 -6.24 2.97
CA PHE A 28 -3.09 -5.43 3.95
C PHE A 28 -2.71 -3.96 3.79
N ALA A 29 -3.66 -3.06 3.96
CA ALA A 29 -3.41 -1.61 4.02
C ALA A 29 -4.28 -0.94 5.09
N PRO A 30 -3.87 0.20 5.67
CA PRO A 30 -4.75 0.99 6.50
C PRO A 30 -5.98 1.47 5.71
N GLU A 31 -7.16 1.50 6.32
CA GLU A 31 -8.37 2.02 5.66
C GLU A 31 -8.21 3.47 5.19
N TYR A 32 -7.43 4.27 5.91
CA TYR A 32 -7.04 5.63 5.51
C TYR A 32 -6.42 5.69 4.09
N ALA A 33 -5.74 4.63 3.62
CA ALA A 33 -5.20 4.57 2.27
C ALA A 33 -6.30 4.64 1.19
N LEU A 34 -7.50 4.11 1.45
CA LEU A 34 -8.65 4.27 0.54
C LEU A 34 -9.08 5.73 0.46
N GLU A 35 -9.05 6.47 1.57
CA GLU A 35 -9.36 7.89 1.57
C GLU A 35 -8.36 8.67 0.72
N GLU A 36 -7.07 8.35 0.85
CA GLU A 36 -6.02 8.95 0.00
C GLU A 36 -6.20 8.64 -1.48
N ILE A 37 -6.55 7.39 -1.82
CA ILE A 37 -6.85 7.01 -3.21
C ILE A 37 -8.01 7.85 -3.76
N ASN A 38 -9.08 8.03 -2.96
CA ASN A 38 -10.22 8.86 -3.37
C ASN A 38 -9.85 10.34 -3.49
N ARG A 39 -9.04 10.89 -2.58
CA ARG A 39 -8.54 12.28 -2.67
C ARG A 39 -7.69 12.50 -3.93
N ASN A 40 -6.90 11.51 -4.33
CA ASN A 40 -6.05 11.57 -5.52
C ASN A 40 -6.76 11.17 -6.83
N LYS A 41 -8.06 10.89 -6.81
CA LYS A 41 -8.84 10.39 -7.96
C LYS A 41 -8.64 11.23 -9.22
N GLU A 42 -8.80 12.54 -9.11
CA GLU A 42 -8.72 13.46 -10.27
C GLU A 42 -7.32 13.47 -10.88
N GLU A 43 -6.29 13.43 -10.05
CA GLU A 43 -4.91 13.36 -10.49
C GLU A 43 -4.60 12.01 -11.16
N VAL A 44 -5.06 10.91 -10.59
CA VAL A 44 -4.90 9.57 -11.17
C VAL A 44 -5.58 9.50 -12.53
N ILE A 45 -6.83 9.95 -12.63
CA ILE A 45 -7.58 10.00 -13.90
C ILE A 45 -6.82 10.82 -14.94
N ARG A 46 -6.32 12.01 -14.57
CA ARG A 46 -5.56 12.88 -15.47
C ARG A 46 -4.26 12.21 -15.96
N LYS A 47 -3.52 11.57 -15.06
CA LYS A 47 -2.22 10.94 -15.37
C LYS A 47 -2.36 9.65 -16.19
N THR A 48 -3.36 8.83 -15.87
CA THR A 48 -3.59 7.52 -16.51
C THR A 48 -4.48 7.61 -17.75
N LYS A 49 -5.19 8.74 -17.93
CA LYS A 49 -6.16 8.99 -19.02
C LYS A 49 -7.32 7.99 -19.05
N ILE A 50 -7.64 7.36 -17.92
CA ILE A 50 -8.80 6.48 -17.78
C ILE A 50 -10.08 7.29 -17.54
N SER A 51 -11.25 6.70 -17.79
CA SER A 51 -12.52 7.33 -17.43
C SER A 51 -12.78 7.24 -15.93
N GLN A 52 -13.65 8.11 -15.42
CA GLN A 52 -14.13 8.01 -14.03
C GLN A 52 -14.76 6.64 -13.74
N GLY A 53 -15.55 6.10 -14.67
CA GLY A 53 -16.13 4.76 -14.50
C GLY A 53 -15.07 3.68 -14.37
N LYS A 54 -14.01 3.74 -15.18
CA LYS A 54 -12.89 2.80 -15.11
C LYS A 54 -12.10 2.93 -13.81
N PHE A 55 -11.96 4.14 -13.27
CA PHE A 55 -11.34 4.36 -11.97
C PHE A 55 -12.11 3.64 -10.85
N GLU A 56 -13.45 3.76 -10.80
CA GLU A 56 -14.25 3.09 -9.77
C GLU A 56 -14.22 1.56 -9.91
N GLU A 57 -14.21 1.04 -11.15
CA GLU A 57 -14.02 -0.39 -11.43
C GLU A 57 -12.67 -0.88 -10.88
N LEU A 58 -11.56 -0.24 -11.25
CA LEU A 58 -10.23 -0.61 -10.77
C LEU A 58 -10.08 -0.47 -9.25
N LYS A 59 -10.76 0.51 -8.64
CA LYS A 59 -10.79 0.65 -7.17
C LYS A 59 -11.50 -0.54 -6.52
N THR A 60 -12.57 -1.03 -7.14
CA THR A 60 -13.28 -2.23 -6.68
C THR A 60 -12.39 -3.47 -6.82
N ASP A 61 -11.69 -3.61 -7.95
CA ASP A 61 -10.72 -4.69 -8.17
C ASP A 61 -9.59 -4.66 -7.13
N LEU A 62 -9.07 -3.47 -6.82
CA LEU A 62 -8.04 -3.29 -5.80
C LEU A 62 -8.53 -3.73 -4.41
N ALA A 63 -9.78 -3.42 -4.04
CA ALA A 63 -10.37 -3.83 -2.78
C ALA A 63 -10.66 -5.33 -2.67
N ILE A 64 -10.66 -6.07 -3.78
CA ILE A 64 -10.70 -7.54 -3.78
C ILE A 64 -9.31 -8.11 -3.47
N CYS A 65 -8.24 -7.44 -3.90
CA CYS A 65 -6.86 -7.92 -3.75
C CYS A 65 -6.20 -7.49 -2.43
N VAL A 66 -6.70 -6.43 -1.79
CA VAL A 66 -6.09 -5.82 -0.61
C VAL A 66 -7.13 -5.68 0.49
N GLU A 67 -6.85 -6.25 1.66
CA GLU A 67 -7.68 -6.07 2.84
C GLU A 67 -7.37 -4.72 3.50
N PHE A 68 -8.38 -3.86 3.57
CA PHE A 68 -8.28 -2.55 4.21
C PHE A 68 -8.69 -2.63 5.69
N ILE A 69 -7.73 -2.36 6.56
CA ILE A 69 -7.86 -2.58 8.00
C ILE A 69 -8.19 -1.26 8.71
N PRO A 70 -9.27 -1.18 9.52
CA PRO A 70 -9.66 0.04 10.19
C PRO A 70 -8.73 0.38 11.36
N LEU A 71 -8.55 1.68 11.66
CA LEU A 71 -7.63 2.20 12.69
C LEU A 71 -7.72 1.46 14.03
N LYS A 72 -8.94 1.19 14.50
CA LYS A 72 -9.22 0.51 15.78
C LYS A 72 -8.48 -0.82 15.95
N GLU A 73 -8.17 -1.50 14.84
CA GLU A 73 -7.56 -2.82 14.81
C GLU A 73 -6.05 -2.79 15.06
N TYR A 74 -5.39 -1.68 14.72
CA TYR A 74 -3.94 -1.51 14.89
C TYR A 74 -3.58 -0.31 15.78
N ALA A 75 -4.56 0.41 16.34
CA ALA A 75 -4.35 1.59 17.17
C ALA A 75 -3.36 1.38 18.33
N LYS A 76 -3.33 0.17 18.93
CA LYS A 76 -2.40 -0.20 20.00
C LYS A 76 -0.92 -0.14 19.59
N PHE A 77 -0.63 -0.19 18.30
CA PHE A 77 0.74 -0.18 17.76
C PHE A 77 1.18 1.23 17.32
N LEU A 78 0.28 2.22 17.31
CA LEU A 78 0.60 3.59 16.92
C LEU A 78 1.68 4.19 17.82
N GLU A 79 1.60 4.00 19.14
CA GLU A 79 2.59 4.52 20.08
C GLU A 79 4.00 4.00 19.76
N LYS A 80 4.10 2.72 19.40
CA LYS A 80 5.38 2.11 18.98
C LYS A 80 5.85 2.63 17.63
N ALA A 81 4.94 2.89 16.69
CA ALA A 81 5.27 3.43 15.37
C ALA A 81 5.63 4.92 15.42
N MET A 82 5.12 5.70 16.38
CA MET A 82 5.34 7.14 16.51
C MET A 82 6.80 7.54 16.75
N VAL A 83 7.70 6.60 17.04
CA VAL A 83 9.14 6.89 17.19
C VAL A 83 9.84 7.19 15.87
N ILE A 84 9.21 6.87 14.73
CA ILE A 84 9.77 7.15 13.41
C ILE A 84 9.75 8.67 13.10
N PRO A 85 10.68 9.17 12.27
CA PRO A 85 10.74 10.59 11.93
C PRO A 85 9.50 11.07 11.17
N ASN A 86 9.09 10.32 10.13
CA ASN A 86 7.97 10.70 9.26
C ASN A 86 6.63 10.28 9.86
N LYS A 87 5.77 11.25 10.18
CA LYS A 87 4.48 10.98 10.80
C LYS A 87 3.43 10.45 9.82
N GLU A 88 3.59 10.71 8.53
CA GLU A 88 2.70 10.19 7.49
C GLU A 88 2.83 8.66 7.34
N ASP A 89 3.97 8.11 7.77
CA ASP A 89 4.27 6.68 7.67
C ASP A 89 3.74 5.85 8.85
N VAL A 90 3.30 6.52 9.92
CA VAL A 90 3.01 5.89 11.22
C VAL A 90 1.94 4.81 11.12
N ASP A 91 0.85 5.06 10.40
CA ASP A 91 -0.24 4.10 10.24
C ASP A 91 0.23 2.82 9.52
N PHE A 92 1.05 2.96 8.48
CA PHE A 92 1.59 1.83 7.72
C PHE A 92 2.53 0.98 8.56
N ILE A 93 3.39 1.64 9.35
CA ILE A 93 4.33 0.97 10.25
C ILE A 93 3.57 0.29 11.41
N ALA A 94 2.56 0.95 11.99
CA ALA A 94 1.74 0.39 13.05
C ALA A 94 0.98 -0.86 12.58
N LEU A 95 0.41 -0.83 11.37
CA LEU A 95 -0.25 -1.98 10.79
C LEU A 95 0.72 -3.14 10.52
N ALA A 96 1.90 -2.84 9.96
CA ALA A 96 2.95 -3.84 9.75
C ALA A 96 3.41 -4.47 11.07
N LEU A 97 3.53 -3.67 12.14
CA LEU A 97 3.83 -4.14 13.49
C LEU A 97 2.72 -5.04 14.06
N LYS A 98 1.44 -4.69 13.85
CA LYS A 98 0.29 -5.50 14.30
C LYS A 98 0.40 -6.94 13.79
N PHE A 99 0.65 -7.10 12.50
CA PHE A 99 0.69 -8.40 11.86
C PHE A 99 2.08 -9.05 11.85
N ASN A 100 3.11 -8.33 12.32
CA ASN A 100 4.51 -8.74 12.21
C ASN A 100 4.91 -9.09 10.75
N LEU A 101 4.45 -8.25 9.81
CA LEU A 101 4.66 -8.41 8.38
C LEU A 101 5.62 -7.34 7.83
N PRO A 102 6.31 -7.62 6.72
CA PRO A 102 7.06 -6.59 6.02
C PRO A 102 6.11 -5.56 5.39
N LEU A 103 6.57 -4.32 5.24
CA LEU A 103 5.86 -3.27 4.53
C LEU A 103 6.37 -3.18 3.09
N TRP A 104 5.45 -3.12 2.12
CA TRP A 104 5.78 -2.83 0.73
C TRP A 104 5.67 -1.33 0.47
N SER A 105 6.80 -0.70 0.16
CA SER A 105 6.92 0.70 -0.24
C SER A 105 8.16 0.91 -1.10
N ASN A 106 8.08 1.85 -2.05
CA ASN A 106 9.24 2.32 -2.82
C ASN A 106 9.81 3.63 -2.26
N ASP A 107 9.23 4.17 -1.19
CA ASP A 107 9.78 5.34 -0.50
C ASP A 107 11.08 4.97 0.20
N LYS A 108 12.11 5.76 -0.05
CA LYS A 108 13.42 5.60 0.61
C LYS A 108 13.37 6.06 2.07
N GLY A 109 12.51 7.03 2.40
CA GLY A 109 12.30 7.51 3.78
C GLY A 109 11.79 6.40 4.70
N MET A 110 10.91 5.52 4.18
CA MET A 110 10.44 4.32 4.89
C MET A 110 11.57 3.36 5.29
N LYS A 111 12.72 3.39 4.61
CA LYS A 111 13.89 2.55 4.93
C LYS A 111 14.77 3.15 6.04
N GLU A 112 14.50 4.37 6.49
CA GLU A 112 15.25 5.01 7.58
C GLU A 112 14.85 4.47 8.97
N GLN A 113 13.64 3.94 9.10
CA GLN A 113 13.20 3.25 10.31
C GLN A 113 13.65 1.77 10.34
N SER A 114 13.80 1.21 11.54
CA SER A 114 14.24 -0.17 11.77
C SER A 114 13.19 -1.07 12.45
N LEU A 115 11.97 -0.57 12.65
CA LEU A 115 10.87 -1.27 13.31
C LEU A 115 10.32 -2.42 12.46
N VAL A 116 10.21 -2.21 11.15
CA VAL A 116 9.68 -3.20 10.21
C VAL A 116 10.54 -3.28 8.95
N LYS A 117 10.63 -4.48 8.37
CA LYS A 117 11.33 -4.69 7.11
C LYS A 117 10.56 -4.05 5.96
N ILE A 118 11.24 -3.28 5.13
CA ILE A 118 10.67 -2.72 3.90
C ILE A 118 11.10 -3.56 2.70
N TYR A 119 10.15 -3.87 1.81
CA TYR A 119 10.45 -4.35 0.47
C TYR A 119 10.04 -3.31 -0.57
N SER A 120 10.94 -3.05 -1.53
CA SER A 120 10.58 -2.36 -2.77
C SER A 120 9.91 -3.32 -3.75
N THR A 121 9.27 -2.77 -4.79
CA THR A 121 8.71 -3.56 -5.89
C THR A 121 9.76 -4.47 -6.53
N ASP A 122 10.98 -3.98 -6.76
CA ASP A 122 12.07 -4.79 -7.33
C ASP A 122 12.47 -5.96 -6.41
N GLU A 123 12.46 -5.75 -5.10
CA GLU A 123 12.78 -6.79 -4.12
C GLU A 123 11.70 -7.87 -4.07
N LEU A 124 10.42 -7.51 -4.22
CA LEU A 124 9.31 -8.45 -4.32
C LEU A 124 9.33 -9.22 -5.64
N LEU A 125 9.56 -8.55 -6.78
CA LEU A 125 9.64 -9.22 -8.10
C LEU A 125 10.73 -10.31 -8.14
N ARG A 126 11.86 -10.09 -7.48
CA ARG A 126 12.92 -11.11 -7.35
C ARG A 126 12.55 -12.31 -6.47
N LYS A 127 11.50 -12.20 -5.66
CA LYS A 127 10.99 -13.30 -4.83
C LYS A 127 9.95 -14.14 -5.57
N ILE A 128 9.16 -13.52 -6.44
CA ILE A 128 8.15 -14.22 -7.26
C ILE A 128 8.80 -15.00 -8.40
N ASN A 129 9.85 -14.46 -9.01
CA ASN A 129 10.56 -15.13 -10.12
C ASN A 129 11.59 -16.18 -9.67
N LYS A 130 11.38 -16.86 -8.54
CA LYS A 130 12.26 -17.91 -8.00
C LYS A 130 11.53 -19.24 -7.92
#